data_AF-A0A843BWZ7-F1
#
_entry.id   AF-A0A843BWZ7-F1
#
_cell.length_a   1.000
_cell.length_b   1.000
_cell.length_c   1.000
_cell.angle_alpha   90.00
_cell.angle_beta   90.00
_cell.angle_gamma   90.00
#
_symmetry.space_group_name_H-M   'P 1'
#
loop_
_entity.id
_entity.type
_entity.pdbx_description
1 polymer ?
#
loop_
_entity_poly.entity_id
_entity_poly.type
_entity_poly.pdbx_seq_one_letter_code
_entity_poly.pdbx_strand_id
1 'polypeptide(L)' 'QKFTKTQLATMTNKSISMICDIEAGRKNPSVPTLVAIAIALGISLDTIFLN' A
#
# COMPACT_ATOMS: atom_id res chain seq x y z
N GLN A 1 -9.60 10.06 -0.16
CA GLN A 1 -9.55 10.03 1.33
C GLN A 1 -8.13 10.27 1.79
N LYS A 2 -7.92 10.87 2.97
CA LYS A 2 -6.57 11.10 3.53
C LYS A 2 -6.35 10.11 4.67
N PHE A 3 -5.49 9.11 4.46
CA PHE A 3 -5.14 8.10 5.47
C PHE A 3 -3.80 8.46 6.13
N THR A 4 -3.68 8.20 7.43
CA THR A 4 -2.37 8.18 8.09
C THR A 4 -1.63 6.89 7.76
N LYS A 5 -0.29 6.91 7.81
CA LYS A 5 0.54 5.71 7.59
C LYS A 5 0.20 4.59 8.58
N THR A 6 -0.15 4.95 9.81
CA THR A 6 -0.62 4.03 10.85
C THR A 6 -1.92 3.34 10.45
N GLN A 7 -2.92 4.09 9.96
CA GLN A 7 -4.18 3.50 9.50
C GLN A 7 -3.95 2.54 8.33
N LEU A 8 -3.13 2.94 7.35
CA LEU A 8 -2.84 2.08 6.20
C LEU A 8 -2.10 0.80 6.62
N ALA A 9 -1.16 0.89 7.55
CA ALA A 9 -0.47 -0.26 8.12
C ALA A 9 -1.46 -1.24 8.80
N THR A 10 -2.41 -0.72 9.58
CA THR A 10 -3.48 -1.51 10.19
C THR A 10 -4.37 -2.18 9.15
N MET A 11 -4.85 -1.43 8.15
CA MET A 11 -5.76 -1.95 7.10
C MET A 11 -5.10 -3.02 6.23
N THR A 12 -3.78 -2.95 6.02
CA THR A 12 -3.02 -3.88 5.17
C THR A 12 -2.38 -5.03 5.95
N ASN A 13 -2.53 -5.03 7.29
CA ASN A 13 -1.81 -5.90 8.21
C ASN A 13 -0.29 -5.92 7.90
N LYS A 14 0.29 -4.72 7.86
CA LYS A 14 1.73 -4.47 7.63
C LYS A 14 2.29 -3.61 8.75
N SER A 15 3.61 -3.62 8.89
CA SER A 15 4.26 -2.72 9.84
C SER A 15 4.28 -1.29 9.28
N ILE A 16 4.20 -0.31 10.19
CA ILE A 16 4.31 1.12 9.83
C ILE A 16 5.64 1.39 9.10
N SER A 17 6.75 0.79 9.58
CA SER A 17 8.05 0.93 8.91
C SER A 17 8.02 0.41 7.46
N MET A 18 7.36 -0.72 7.19
CA MET A 18 7.25 -1.22 5.82
C MET A 18 6.47 -0.24 4.93
N ILE A 19 5.37 0.34 5.42
CA ILE A 19 4.62 1.36 4.67
C ILE A 19 5.50 2.60 4.41
N CYS A 20 6.24 3.06 5.41
CA CYS A 20 7.17 4.18 5.27
C CYS A 20 8.32 3.90 4.29
N ASP A 21 8.84 2.68 4.25
CA ASP A 21 9.89 2.27 3.31
C ASP A 21 9.39 2.19 1.88
N ILE A 22 8.15 1.70 1.69
CA ILE A 22 7.51 1.65 0.37
C ILE A 22 7.25 3.07 -0.15
N GLU A 23 6.66 3.94 0.67
CA GLU A 23 6.32 5.31 0.27
C GLU A 23 7.57 6.15 -0.04
N ALA A 24 8.67 5.90 0.67
CA ALA A 24 9.95 6.57 0.43
C ALA A 24 10.78 5.93 -0.70
N GLY A 25 10.26 4.89 -1.38
CA GLY A 25 10.96 4.20 -2.45
C GLY A 25 12.17 3.36 -2.01
N ARG A 26 12.37 3.15 -0.70
CA ARG A 26 13.45 2.32 -0.15
C ARG A 26 13.17 0.83 -0.32
N LYS A 27 11.90 0.44 -0.46
CA LYS A 27 11.49 -0.95 -0.59
C LYS A 27 10.38 -1.11 -1.63
N ASN A 28 10.57 -2.05 -2.55
CA ASN A 28 9.50 -2.46 -3.45
C ASN A 28 8.55 -3.44 -2.74
N PRO A 29 7.23 -3.21 -2.77
CA PRO A 29 6.26 -4.17 -2.26
C PRO A 29 6.25 -5.43 -3.13
N SER A 30 5.96 -6.58 -2.52
CA SER A 30 5.58 -7.77 -3.27
C SER A 30 4.19 -7.57 -3.92
N VAL A 31 3.86 -8.35 -4.95
CA VAL A 31 2.54 -8.29 -5.60
C VAL A 31 1.39 -8.43 -4.57
N PRO A 32 1.40 -9.40 -3.63
CA PRO A 32 0.35 -9.47 -2.59
C PRO A 32 0.28 -8.23 -1.70
N THR A 33 1.42 -7.58 -1.43
CA THR A 33 1.47 -6.36 -0.62
C THR A 33 0.89 -5.17 -1.40
N LEU A 34 1.23 -5.05 -2.68
CA LEU A 34 0.69 -4.04 -3.57
C LEU A 34 -0.84 -4.16 -3.69
N VAL A 35 -1.34 -5.38 -3.87
CA VAL A 35 -2.79 -5.67 -3.92
C VAL A 35 -3.47 -5.28 -2.61
N ALA A 36 -2.89 -5.63 -1.46
CA ALA A 36 -3.45 -5.25 -0.16
C ALA A 36 -3.53 -3.73 0.02
N ILE A 37 -2.48 -3.00 -0.41
CA ILE A 37 -2.46 -1.53 -0.38
C ILE A 37 -3.52 -0.95 -1.31
N ALA A 38 -3.66 -1.46 -2.53
CA ALA A 38 -4.65 -1.00 -3.50
C ALA A 38 -6.09 -1.16 -2.97
N ILE A 39 -6.41 -2.34 -2.40
CA ILE A 39 -7.71 -2.62 -1.79
C ILE A 39 -7.97 -1.67 -0.62
N ALA A 40 -6.99 -1.47 0.27
CA ALA A 40 -7.11 -0.57 1.41
C ALA A 40 -7.35 0.89 0.99
N LEU A 41 -6.82 1.31 -0.16
CA LEU A 41 -7.00 2.66 -0.71
C LEU A 41 -8.24 2.78 -1.62
N GLY A 42 -8.94 1.68 -1.91
CA GLY A 42 -10.07 1.67 -2.84
C GLY A 42 -9.67 1.93 -4.30
N ILE A 43 -8.44 1.57 -4.68
CA ILE A 43 -7.92 1.73 -6.04
C ILE A 43 -8.14 0.42 -6.81
N SER A 44 -8.65 0.50 -8.04
CA SER A 44 -8.76 -0.68 -8.89
C SER A 44 -7.38 -1.17 -9.33
N LEU A 45 -7.19 -2.50 -9.34
CA LEU A 45 -5.94 -3.11 -9.81
C LEU A 45 -5.70 -2.83 -11.30
N ASP A 46 -6.77 -2.70 -12.10
CA ASP A 46 -6.68 -2.34 -13.51
C ASP A 46 -5.93 -1.01 -13.70
N THR A 47 -6.19 -0.03 -12.82
CA THR A 47 -5.50 1.28 -12.85
C THR A 47 -4.01 1.16 -12.54
N ILE A 48 -3.59 0.14 -11.80
CA ILE A 48 -2.18 -0.06 -11.42
C ILE A 48 -1.43 -0.81 -12.53
N PHE A 49 -2.09 -1.78 -13.20
CA PHE A 49 -1.42 -2.68 -14.14
C PHE A 49 -1.64 -2.37 -15.62
N LEU A 50 -2.65 -1.58 -15.98
CA LEU A 50 -3.00 -1.27 -17.37
C LEU A 50 -2.68 0.18 -17.77
N ASN A 51 -1.80 0.83 -17.03
CA ASN A 51 -1.42 2.23 -17.23
C ASN A 51 -0.38 2.42 -18.34
#